data_AF-A0A2N2N279-F1
#
_entry.id   AF-A0A2N2N279-F1
#
_cell.length_a   1.000
_cell.length_b   1.000
_cell.length_c   1.000
_cell.angle_alpha   90.00
_cell.angle_beta   90.00
_cell.angle_gamma   90.00
#
_symmetry.space_group_name_H-M   'P 1'
#
loop_
_entity.id
_entity.type
_entity.pdbx_description
1 polymer ?
#
loop_
_entity_poly.entity_id
_entity_poly.type
_entity_poly.pdbx_seq_one_letter_code
_entity_poly.pdbx_strand_id
1 'polypeptide(L)'
;MQNIERRAWFMLPIRLILFAGIQALFALGFFFFGDKQAWNSSANWWPMVVFIANLVCLLLLVRFYKEEEDSFWRIFKFQKEFVGKDLLAVLGFLVVAGPVAFLPNMLLGNLFFGDINNAVALFIRPLPMWAAITSIVLFPVTQGLVEIPTYMVFVMPRLEKSGFSRWASILLPTLFLAAQHIAIPLIFNMNFILWRFLMFLPFALLIALLINWRPRLLPYIAIIHVLMDVSTAVMLLPLAY
;
A
#
# COMPACT_ATOMS: atom_id res chain seq x y z
N MET A 1 15.69 -14.43 18.97
CA MET A 1 14.84 -13.23 19.06
C MET A 1 15.42 -12.03 18.31
N GLN A 2 16.69 -11.65 18.53
CA GLN A 2 17.30 -10.45 17.89
C GLN A 2 17.17 -10.38 16.34
N ASN A 3 17.31 -11.50 15.62
CA ASN A 3 17.17 -11.49 14.15
C ASN A 3 15.72 -11.28 13.67
N ILE A 4 14.72 -11.76 14.43
CA ILE A 4 13.29 -11.61 14.09
C ILE A 4 12.88 -10.15 14.23
N GLU A 5 13.29 -9.53 15.34
CA GLU A 5 13.05 -8.12 15.63
C GLU A 5 13.70 -7.21 14.57
N ARG A 6 14.97 -7.46 14.23
CA ARG A 6 15.70 -6.70 13.19
C ARG A 6 15.00 -6.73 11.84
N ARG A 7 14.47 -7.88 11.42
CA ARG A 7 13.72 -8.01 10.16
C ARG A 7 12.42 -7.22 10.18
N ALA A 8 11.69 -7.20 11.31
CA ALA A 8 10.47 -6.41 11.45
C ALA A 8 10.77 -4.91 11.34
N TRP A 9 11.79 -4.43 12.04
CA TRP A 9 12.24 -3.04 11.96
C TRP A 9 12.75 -2.65 10.58
N PHE A 10 13.41 -3.57 9.87
CA PHE A 10 13.84 -3.35 8.50
C PHE A 10 12.64 -3.27 7.53
N MET A 11 11.67 -4.19 7.63
CA MET A 11 10.50 -4.23 6.74
C MET A 11 9.48 -3.13 7.02
N LEU A 12 9.48 -2.53 8.21
CA LEU A 12 8.53 -1.49 8.60
C LEU A 12 8.61 -0.22 7.71
N PRO A 13 9.78 0.43 7.53
CA PRO A 13 9.91 1.60 6.66
C PRO A 13 10.20 1.26 5.19
N ILE A 14 10.50 0.00 4.85
CA ILE A 14 11.13 -0.33 3.57
C ILE A 14 10.33 0.14 2.36
N ARG A 15 9.00 0.02 2.39
CA ARG A 15 8.13 0.40 1.28
C ARG A 15 8.17 1.91 1.04
N LEU A 16 8.06 2.71 2.10
CA LEU A 16 8.19 4.18 2.04
C LEU A 16 9.55 4.58 1.44
N ILE A 17 10.63 3.94 1.90
CA ILE A 17 11.99 4.20 1.39
C ILE A 17 12.12 3.80 -0.08
N LEU A 18 11.60 2.63 -0.46
CA LEU A 18 11.66 2.13 -1.83
C LEU A 18 10.85 3.00 -2.79
N PHE A 19 9.64 3.44 -2.42
CA PHE A 19 8.84 4.33 -3.26
C PHE A 19 9.56 5.65 -3.52
N ALA A 20 10.05 6.31 -2.45
CA ALA A 20 10.80 7.55 -2.58
C ALA A 20 12.10 7.36 -3.39
N GLY A 21 12.84 6.28 -3.13
CA GLY A 21 14.09 5.96 -3.80
C GLY A 21 13.91 5.65 -5.29
N ILE A 22 12.93 4.83 -5.65
CA ILE A 22 12.66 4.48 -7.05
C ILE A 22 12.10 5.69 -7.81
N GLN A 23 11.23 6.51 -7.20
CA GLN A 23 10.81 7.78 -7.81
C GLN A 23 12.01 8.70 -8.05
N ALA A 24 12.96 8.79 -7.10
CA ALA A 24 14.18 9.57 -7.29
C ALA A 24 15.04 9.04 -8.45
N LEU A 25 15.10 7.73 -8.68
CA LEU A 25 15.77 7.14 -9.85
C LEU A 25 15.07 7.52 -11.17
N PHE A 26 13.74 7.52 -11.19
CA PHE A 26 12.97 8.00 -12.36
C PHE A 26 13.23 9.49 -12.62
N ALA A 27 13.21 10.32 -11.56
CA ALA A 27 13.55 11.74 -11.66
C ALA A 27 14.98 11.95 -12.18
N LEU A 28 15.95 11.17 -11.71
CA LEU A 28 17.32 11.23 -12.21
C LEU A 28 17.39 10.89 -13.72
N GLY A 29 16.64 9.87 -14.16
CA GLY A 29 16.49 9.55 -15.58
C GLY A 29 15.95 10.73 -16.38
N PHE A 30 14.81 11.30 -15.98
CA PHE A 30 14.20 12.47 -16.64
C PHE A 30 15.15 13.67 -16.68
N PHE A 31 15.90 13.91 -15.61
CA PHE A 31 16.90 14.97 -15.55
C PHE A 31 18.00 14.79 -16.61
N PHE A 32 18.53 13.57 -16.77
CA PHE A 32 19.53 13.28 -17.81
C PHE A 32 18.98 13.42 -19.24
N PHE A 33 17.67 13.25 -19.44
CA PHE A 33 17.01 13.50 -20.72
C PHE A 33 16.56 14.96 -20.90
N GLY A 34 16.97 15.87 -20.03
CA GLY A 34 16.75 17.32 -20.17
C GLY A 34 15.42 17.83 -19.63
N ASP A 35 14.69 17.04 -18.86
CA ASP A 35 13.43 17.48 -18.24
C ASP A 35 13.69 18.43 -17.07
N LYS A 36 13.28 19.70 -17.22
CA LYS A 36 13.42 20.74 -16.20
C LYS A 36 12.51 20.53 -14.98
N GLN A 37 11.49 19.69 -15.09
CA GLN A 37 10.56 19.34 -14.02
C GLN A 37 10.66 17.85 -13.66
N ALA A 38 11.86 17.27 -13.79
CA ALA A 38 12.12 15.84 -13.64
C ALA A 38 11.45 15.15 -12.42
N TRP A 39 11.44 15.81 -11.25
CA TRP A 39 10.75 15.28 -10.07
C TRP A 39 9.23 15.18 -10.27
N ASN A 40 8.62 16.23 -10.83
CA ASN A 40 7.19 16.26 -11.12
C ASN A 40 6.83 15.23 -12.20
N SER A 41 7.64 15.11 -13.26
CA SER A 41 7.45 14.10 -14.30
C SER A 41 7.59 12.68 -13.76
N SER A 42 8.53 12.43 -12.85
CA SER A 42 8.69 11.13 -12.19
C SER A 42 7.46 10.73 -11.35
N ALA A 43 6.76 11.70 -10.77
CA ALA A 43 5.58 11.46 -9.95
C ALA A 43 4.43 10.84 -10.75
N ASN A 44 4.36 11.09 -12.06
CA ASN A 44 3.35 10.48 -12.94
C ASN A 44 3.53 8.96 -13.02
N TRP A 45 4.76 8.46 -12.83
CA TRP A 45 5.11 7.05 -12.93
C TRP A 45 4.91 6.28 -11.62
N TRP A 46 4.16 6.83 -10.67
CA TRP A 46 3.92 6.19 -9.38
C TRP A 46 3.42 4.73 -9.48
N PRO A 47 2.59 4.29 -10.46
CA PRO A 47 2.19 2.88 -10.50
C PRO A 47 3.39 1.96 -10.81
N MET A 48 4.31 2.40 -11.66
CA MET A 48 5.55 1.67 -11.97
C MET A 48 6.51 1.68 -10.79
N VAL A 49 6.63 2.83 -10.11
CA VAL A 49 7.39 2.95 -8.86
C VAL A 49 6.88 1.93 -7.83
N VAL A 50 5.55 1.83 -7.67
CA VAL A 50 4.93 0.88 -6.74
C VAL A 50 5.19 -0.56 -7.17
N PHE A 51 5.00 -0.88 -8.45
CA PHE A 51 5.29 -2.21 -8.98
C PHE A 51 6.73 -2.66 -8.70
N ILE A 52 7.72 -1.83 -9.03
CA ILE A 52 9.14 -2.16 -8.83
C ILE A 52 9.46 -2.32 -7.33
N ALA A 53 8.98 -1.40 -6.49
CA ALA A 53 9.15 -1.49 -5.04
C ALA A 53 8.51 -2.76 -4.46
N ASN A 54 7.33 -3.14 -4.97
CA ASN A 54 6.64 -4.35 -4.56
C ASN A 54 7.40 -5.61 -4.96
N LEU A 55 8.05 -5.65 -6.13
CA LEU A 55 8.91 -6.79 -6.48
C LEU A 55 10.05 -6.95 -5.48
N VAL A 56 10.73 -5.87 -5.12
CA VAL A 56 11.81 -5.90 -4.11
C VAL A 56 11.28 -6.39 -2.76
N CYS A 57 10.15 -5.84 -2.31
CA CYS A 57 9.53 -6.26 -1.05
C CYS A 57 9.06 -7.72 -1.07
N LEU A 58 8.48 -8.19 -2.18
CA LEU A 58 8.06 -9.57 -2.35
C LEU A 58 9.25 -10.53 -2.26
N LEU A 59 10.37 -10.20 -2.93
CA LEU A 59 11.61 -10.98 -2.84
C LEU A 59 12.13 -11.06 -1.41
N LEU A 60 12.11 -9.93 -0.67
CA LEU A 60 12.50 -9.89 0.75
C LEU A 60 11.57 -10.73 1.62
N LEU A 61 10.25 -10.64 1.44
CA LEU A 61 9.28 -11.44 2.18
C LEU A 61 9.49 -12.93 1.91
N VAL A 62 9.55 -13.35 0.64
CA VAL A 62 9.79 -14.75 0.26
C VAL A 62 11.08 -15.27 0.88
N ARG A 63 12.15 -14.48 0.84
CA ARG A 63 13.43 -14.83 1.46
C ARG A 63 13.31 -14.97 2.98
N PHE A 64 12.72 -14.01 3.68
CA PHE A 64 12.62 -14.04 5.13
C PHE A 64 11.69 -15.15 5.64
N TYR A 65 10.59 -15.45 4.95
CA TYR A 65 9.77 -16.62 5.26
C TYR A 65 10.57 -17.91 5.09
N LYS A 66 11.32 -18.06 3.99
CA LYS A 66 12.16 -19.24 3.74
C LYS A 66 13.25 -19.41 4.80
N GLU A 67 13.87 -18.32 5.25
CA GLU A 67 14.84 -18.31 6.35
C GLU A 67 14.21 -18.63 7.72
N GLU A 68 12.88 -18.63 7.82
CA GLU A 68 12.11 -19.07 9.00
C GLU A 68 11.45 -20.44 8.80
N GLU A 69 11.91 -21.22 7.81
CA GLU A 69 11.39 -22.55 7.46
C GLU A 69 9.88 -22.54 7.10
N ASP A 70 9.40 -21.40 6.62
CA ASP A 70 8.03 -21.15 6.20
C ASP A 70 7.98 -20.76 4.71
N SER A 71 6.80 -20.79 4.12
CA SER A 71 6.52 -20.31 2.77
C SER A 71 5.63 -19.08 2.85
N PHE A 72 6.09 -17.99 2.24
CA PHE A 72 5.29 -16.77 2.08
C PHE A 72 3.91 -17.07 1.47
N TRP A 73 3.84 -17.97 0.49
CA TRP A 73 2.59 -18.31 -0.20
C TRP A 73 1.55 -18.98 0.68
N ARG A 74 1.95 -19.53 1.84
CA ARG A 74 1.03 -20.16 2.80
C ARG A 74 0.02 -19.18 3.38
N ILE A 75 0.36 -17.89 3.46
CA ILE A 75 -0.54 -16.86 4.02
C ILE A 75 -1.78 -16.63 3.14
N PHE A 76 -1.72 -16.99 1.85
CA PHE A 76 -2.83 -16.84 0.90
C PHE A 76 -3.71 -18.09 0.78
N LYS A 77 -3.46 -19.13 1.59
CA LYS A 77 -4.23 -20.37 1.52
C LYS A 77 -5.60 -20.20 2.18
N PHE A 78 -6.65 -20.42 1.39
CA PHE A 78 -8.03 -20.49 1.90
C PHE A 78 -8.24 -21.71 2.81
N GLN A 79 -8.91 -21.50 3.94
CA GLN A 79 -9.35 -22.57 4.84
C GLN A 79 -10.77 -22.98 4.46
N LYS A 80 -10.90 -24.07 3.70
CA LYS A 80 -12.15 -24.52 3.07
C LYS A 80 -13.28 -24.73 4.09
N GLU A 81 -12.92 -25.13 5.30
CA GLU A 81 -13.81 -25.41 6.42
C GLU A 81 -14.54 -24.15 6.92
N PHE A 82 -14.00 -22.96 6.62
CA PHE A 82 -14.48 -21.70 7.18
C PHE A 82 -14.98 -20.68 6.13
N VAL A 83 -14.95 -21.03 4.85
CA VAL A 83 -15.24 -20.10 3.74
C VAL A 83 -16.54 -19.32 3.94
N GLY A 84 -17.64 -19.98 4.30
CA GLY A 84 -18.93 -19.30 4.51
C GLY A 84 -18.89 -18.27 5.65
N LYS A 85 -18.25 -18.61 6.78
CA LYS A 85 -18.09 -17.70 7.93
C LYS A 85 -17.13 -16.55 7.61
N ASP A 86 -16.14 -16.80 6.77
CA ASP A 86 -15.15 -15.81 6.37
C ASP A 86 -15.73 -14.84 5.34
N LEU A 87 -16.52 -15.32 4.38
CA LEU A 87 -17.28 -14.46 3.46
C LEU A 87 -18.27 -13.58 4.20
N LEU A 88 -18.98 -14.10 5.20
CA LEU A 88 -19.89 -13.28 6.03
C LEU A 88 -19.13 -12.20 6.80
N ALA A 89 -17.95 -12.53 7.35
CA ALA A 89 -17.11 -11.57 8.04
C ALA A 89 -16.55 -10.49 7.11
N VAL A 90 -16.15 -10.88 5.89
CA VAL A 90 -15.71 -9.96 4.84
C VAL A 90 -16.86 -9.04 4.42
N LEU A 91 -18.07 -9.57 4.26
CA LEU A 91 -19.24 -8.75 3.93
C LEU A 91 -19.54 -7.72 5.02
N GLY A 92 -19.56 -8.14 6.29
CA GLY A 92 -19.74 -7.23 7.41
C GLY A 92 -18.62 -6.19 7.51
N PHE A 93 -17.37 -6.60 7.23
CA PHE A 93 -16.24 -5.69 7.14
C PHE A 93 -16.42 -4.66 6.03
N LEU A 94 -16.84 -5.06 4.83
CA LEU A 94 -17.02 -4.17 3.69
C LEU A 94 -18.04 -3.05 3.95
N VAL A 95 -19.10 -3.34 4.71
CA VAL A 95 -20.11 -2.34 5.13
C VAL A 95 -19.46 -1.20 5.92
N VAL A 96 -18.48 -1.50 6.77
CA VAL A 96 -17.75 -0.50 7.57
C VAL A 96 -16.59 0.10 6.77
N ALA A 97 -15.88 -0.74 6.03
CA ALA A 97 -14.68 -0.39 5.30
C ALA A 97 -14.96 0.60 4.15
N GLY A 98 -16.10 0.49 3.48
CA GLY A 98 -16.51 1.43 2.42
C GLY A 98 -16.55 2.88 2.90
N PRO A 99 -17.39 3.23 3.90
CA PRO A 99 -17.40 4.57 4.49
C PRO A 99 -16.05 5.00 5.07
N VAL A 100 -15.33 4.10 5.74
CA VAL A 100 -14.01 4.42 6.34
C VAL A 100 -12.95 4.70 5.27
N ALA A 101 -13.01 4.07 4.10
CA ALA A 101 -12.13 4.37 2.98
C ALA A 101 -12.54 5.65 2.23
N PHE A 102 -13.85 5.92 2.12
CA PHE A 102 -14.37 7.02 1.31
C PHE A 102 -14.44 8.36 2.05
N LEU A 103 -14.97 8.39 3.27
CA LEU A 103 -15.27 9.64 3.98
C LEU A 103 -14.00 10.45 4.32
N PRO A 104 -12.91 9.88 4.85
CA PRO A 104 -11.70 10.65 5.12
C PRO A 104 -11.12 11.26 3.85
N ASN A 105 -11.13 10.52 2.73
CA ASN A 105 -10.70 11.03 1.44
C ASN A 105 -11.47 12.29 1.02
N MET A 106 -12.81 12.20 1.06
CA MET A 106 -13.70 13.30 0.69
C MET A 106 -13.56 14.50 1.63
N LEU A 107 -13.63 14.29 2.94
CA LEU A 107 -13.62 15.37 3.93
C LEU A 107 -12.26 16.09 3.94
N LEU A 108 -11.16 15.34 3.97
CA LEU A 108 -9.81 15.92 4.02
C LEU A 108 -9.41 16.51 2.66
N GLY A 109 -9.87 15.91 1.55
CA GLY A 109 -9.67 16.48 0.21
C GLY A 109 -10.30 17.87 0.10
N ASN A 110 -11.58 18.00 0.49
CA ASN A 110 -12.24 19.31 0.52
C ASN A 110 -11.60 20.26 1.55
N LEU A 111 -11.22 19.78 2.73
CA LEU A 111 -10.60 20.62 3.77
C LEU A 111 -9.27 21.22 3.30
N PHE A 112 -8.40 20.43 2.69
CA PHE A 112 -7.04 20.87 2.33
C PHE A 112 -6.94 21.48 0.93
N PHE A 113 -7.90 21.23 0.04
CA PHE A 113 -7.84 21.66 -1.36
C PHE A 113 -9.07 22.44 -1.85
N GLY A 114 -10.08 22.66 -1.00
CA GLY A 114 -11.36 23.30 -1.34
C GLY A 114 -12.28 22.41 -2.21
N ASP A 115 -11.69 21.56 -3.04
CA ASP A 115 -12.34 20.55 -3.87
C ASP A 115 -11.43 19.32 -3.93
N ILE A 116 -11.99 18.13 -3.69
CA ILE A 116 -11.27 16.85 -3.84
C ILE A 116 -10.64 16.66 -5.22
N ASN A 117 -11.25 17.21 -6.29
CA ASN A 117 -10.73 17.08 -7.65
C ASN A 117 -9.33 17.68 -7.79
N ASN A 118 -9.02 18.75 -7.04
CA ASN A 118 -7.68 19.34 -7.01
C ASN A 118 -6.64 18.39 -6.41
N ALA A 119 -7.01 17.62 -5.38
CA ALA A 119 -6.14 16.61 -4.80
C ALA A 119 -5.94 15.43 -5.77
N VAL A 120 -7.02 14.97 -6.41
CA VAL A 120 -6.98 13.87 -7.40
C VAL A 120 -6.13 14.26 -8.62
N ALA A 121 -6.20 15.50 -9.10
CA ALA A 121 -5.39 15.97 -10.23
C ALA A 121 -3.87 15.98 -9.93
N LEU A 122 -3.47 16.02 -8.65
CA LEU A 122 -2.07 15.84 -8.27
C LEU A 122 -1.63 14.38 -8.31
N PHE A 123 -2.55 13.44 -8.19
CA PHE A 123 -2.28 12.00 -8.07
C PHE A 123 -2.47 11.25 -9.40
N ILE A 124 -3.56 11.52 -10.11
CA ILE A 124 -3.93 10.90 -11.38
C ILE A 124 -3.50 11.84 -12.50
N ARG A 125 -2.38 11.50 -13.16
CA ARG A 125 -1.73 12.35 -14.16
C ARG A 125 -1.45 11.56 -15.44
N PRO A 126 -1.26 12.25 -16.59
CA PRO A 126 -0.98 11.60 -17.86
C PRO A 126 0.25 10.68 -17.83
N LEU A 127 0.11 9.52 -18.48
CA LEU A 127 1.14 8.52 -18.70
C LEU A 127 1.09 8.02 -20.15
N PRO A 128 2.21 7.57 -20.74
CA PRO A 128 2.17 6.87 -22.02
C PRO A 128 1.20 5.69 -21.97
N MET A 129 0.46 5.44 -23.05
CA MET A 129 -0.57 4.40 -23.13
C MET A 129 -0.06 3.02 -22.69
N TRP A 130 1.14 2.64 -23.11
CA TRP A 130 1.73 1.35 -22.70
C TRP A 130 1.92 1.27 -21.18
N ALA A 131 2.30 2.38 -20.53
CA ALA A 131 2.52 2.44 -19.08
C ALA A 131 1.17 2.42 -18.35
N ALA A 132 0.15 3.13 -18.84
CA ALA A 132 -1.19 3.08 -18.29
C ALA A 132 -1.79 1.67 -18.36
N ILE A 133 -1.73 1.00 -19.52
CA ILE A 133 -2.25 -0.36 -19.71
C ILE A 133 -1.52 -1.36 -18.80
N THR A 134 -0.19 -1.31 -18.75
CA THR A 134 0.58 -2.24 -17.91
C THR A 134 0.36 -1.99 -16.41
N SER A 135 0.09 -0.76 -16.01
CA SER A 135 -0.24 -0.39 -14.62
C SER A 135 -1.55 -1.00 -14.13
N ILE A 136 -2.51 -1.31 -15.01
CA ILE A 136 -3.80 -1.92 -14.62
C ILE A 136 -3.61 -3.32 -14.03
N VAL A 137 -2.53 -4.02 -14.40
CA VAL A 137 -2.25 -5.38 -13.92
C VAL A 137 -1.10 -5.40 -12.93
N LEU A 138 0.04 -4.81 -13.30
CA LEU A 138 1.28 -4.95 -12.55
C LEU A 138 1.21 -4.30 -11.17
N PHE A 139 0.68 -3.08 -11.09
CA PHE A 139 0.54 -2.37 -9.81
C PHE A 139 -0.45 -3.10 -8.88
N PRO A 140 -1.72 -3.34 -9.25
CA PRO A 140 -2.72 -3.91 -8.34
C PRO A 140 -2.34 -5.29 -7.82
N VAL A 141 -1.88 -6.18 -8.70
CA VAL A 141 -1.53 -7.56 -8.33
C VAL A 141 -0.36 -7.55 -7.35
N THR A 142 0.71 -6.80 -7.63
CA THR A 142 1.87 -6.75 -6.73
C THR A 142 1.55 -6.03 -5.42
N GLN A 143 0.67 -5.03 -5.45
CA GLN A 143 0.26 -4.29 -4.26
C GLN A 143 -0.58 -5.16 -3.31
N GLY A 144 -1.58 -5.88 -3.85
CA GLY A 144 -2.37 -6.84 -3.09
C GLY A 144 -1.55 -7.99 -2.51
N LEU A 145 -0.47 -8.40 -3.20
CA LEU A 145 0.44 -9.43 -2.71
C LEU A 145 1.35 -8.96 -1.58
N VAL A 146 1.70 -7.68 -1.50
CA VAL A 146 2.84 -7.25 -0.67
C VAL A 146 2.42 -6.35 0.48
N GLU A 147 1.51 -5.41 0.26
CA GLU A 147 1.29 -4.32 1.21
C GLU A 147 0.78 -4.81 2.57
N ILE A 148 -0.43 -5.39 2.59
CA ILE A 148 -1.05 -5.89 3.83
C ILE A 148 -0.20 -7.03 4.43
N PRO A 149 0.34 -7.98 3.65
CA PRO A 149 1.27 -8.98 4.17
C PRO A 149 2.50 -8.40 4.87
N THR A 150 3.10 -7.33 4.33
CA THR A 150 4.27 -6.69 4.96
C THR A 150 3.93 -6.20 6.35
N TYR A 151 2.88 -5.38 6.48
CA TYR A 151 2.59 -4.73 7.75
C TYR A 151 1.89 -5.65 8.75
N MET A 152 0.86 -6.35 8.30
CA MET A 152 -0.10 -7.00 9.20
C MET A 152 0.21 -8.47 9.47
N VAL A 153 0.96 -9.11 8.57
CA VAL A 153 1.25 -10.55 8.66
C VAL A 153 2.73 -10.79 8.94
N PHE A 154 3.61 -9.93 8.41
CA PHE A 154 5.03 -10.03 8.64
C PHE A 154 5.48 -9.21 9.86
N VAL A 155 5.30 -7.88 9.85
CA VAL A 155 5.82 -6.99 10.89
C VAL A 155 5.06 -7.13 12.21
N MET A 156 3.73 -6.97 12.22
CA MET A 156 2.92 -6.94 13.44
C MET A 156 3.15 -8.17 14.37
N PRO A 157 3.07 -9.43 13.90
CA PRO A 157 3.29 -10.58 14.78
C PRO A 157 4.74 -10.69 15.27
N ARG A 158 5.71 -10.16 14.53
CA ARG A 158 7.13 -10.17 14.94
C ARG A 158 7.42 -9.11 16.00
N LEU A 159 6.76 -7.96 15.96
CA LEU A 159 6.80 -6.98 17.05
C LEU A 159 6.21 -7.57 18.34
N GLU A 160 5.04 -8.20 18.25
CA GLU A 160 4.40 -8.81 19.43
C GLU A 160 5.28 -9.92 20.04
N LYS A 161 5.84 -10.81 19.20
CA LYS A 161 6.81 -11.84 19.64
C LYS A 161 8.11 -11.27 20.23
N SER A 162 8.45 -10.02 19.92
CA SER A 162 9.64 -9.33 20.45
C SER A 162 9.36 -8.62 21.79
N GLY A 163 8.16 -8.76 22.35
CA GLY A 163 7.79 -8.23 23.66
C GLY A 163 7.12 -6.86 23.64
N PHE A 164 6.78 -6.33 22.45
CA PHE A 164 6.01 -5.09 22.36
C PHE A 164 4.55 -5.32 22.80
N SER A 165 3.94 -4.29 23.38
CA SER A 165 2.52 -4.36 23.75
C SER A 165 1.65 -4.63 22.51
N ARG A 166 0.48 -5.26 22.72
CA ARG A 166 -0.49 -5.52 21.65
C ARG A 166 -0.81 -4.25 20.85
N TRP A 167 -1.03 -3.13 21.54
CA TRP A 167 -1.35 -1.87 20.87
C TRP A 167 -0.17 -1.28 20.11
N ALA A 168 1.06 -1.36 20.65
CA ALA A 168 2.25 -0.94 19.90
C ALA A 168 2.43 -1.77 18.62
N SER A 169 2.19 -3.08 18.70
CA SER A 169 2.30 -4.01 17.57
C SER A 169 1.23 -3.79 16.49
N ILE A 170 0.08 -3.19 16.85
CA ILE A 170 -0.98 -2.80 15.90
C ILE A 170 -0.72 -1.39 15.34
N LEU A 171 -0.47 -0.41 16.21
CA LEU A 171 -0.40 1.00 15.82
C LEU A 171 0.85 1.33 15.00
N LEU A 172 2.00 0.73 15.32
CA LEU A 172 3.23 1.05 14.62
C LEU A 172 3.18 0.63 13.13
N PRO A 173 2.81 -0.62 12.77
CA PRO A 173 2.61 -1.00 11.36
C PRO A 173 1.48 -0.22 10.68
N THR A 174 0.42 0.14 11.42
CA THR A 174 -0.67 0.98 10.92
C THR A 174 -0.17 2.36 10.48
N LEU A 175 0.65 3.01 11.31
CA LEU A 175 1.22 4.32 11.00
C LEU A 175 2.10 4.27 9.75
N PHE A 176 2.91 3.24 9.60
CA PHE A 176 3.76 3.08 8.41
C PHE A 176 2.97 2.66 7.15
N LEU A 177 1.93 1.83 7.29
CA LEU A 177 0.99 1.53 6.22
C LEU A 177 0.31 2.81 5.70
N ALA A 178 -0.06 3.73 6.58
CA ALA A 178 -0.59 5.03 6.18
C ALA A 178 0.52 5.92 5.57
N ALA A 179 1.67 6.03 6.24
CA ALA A 179 2.76 6.92 5.84
C ALA A 179 3.35 6.62 4.47
N GLN A 180 3.41 5.35 4.03
CA GLN A 180 3.93 5.02 2.70
C GLN A 180 3.16 5.72 1.56
N HIS A 181 1.87 6.05 1.76
CA HIS A 181 1.02 6.71 0.76
C HIS A 181 1.46 8.14 0.47
N ILE A 182 2.25 8.74 1.35
CA ILE A 182 2.93 10.02 1.13
C ILE A 182 3.91 9.92 -0.04
N ALA A 183 4.51 8.75 -0.25
CA ALA A 183 5.51 8.52 -1.30
C ALA A 183 4.95 7.92 -2.60
N ILE A 184 3.62 7.88 -2.75
CA ILE A 184 2.95 7.33 -3.94
C ILE A 184 2.00 8.39 -4.53
N PRO A 185 2.49 9.31 -5.37
CA PRO A 185 3.89 9.73 -5.49
C PRO A 185 4.32 10.66 -4.35
N LEU A 186 5.63 10.81 -4.17
CA LEU A 186 6.20 11.82 -3.28
C LEU A 186 6.13 13.21 -3.93
N ILE A 187 5.15 14.00 -3.53
CA ILE A 187 5.00 15.40 -3.92
C ILE A 187 5.27 16.27 -2.70
N PHE A 188 6.21 17.22 -2.81
CA PHE A 188 6.57 18.15 -1.72
C PHE A 188 5.54 19.27 -1.56
N ASN A 189 4.31 18.89 -1.25
CA ASN A 189 3.19 19.77 -0.95
C ASN A 189 2.57 19.32 0.37
N MET A 190 2.58 20.18 1.39
CA MET A 190 2.15 19.79 2.75
C MET A 190 0.68 19.35 2.79
N ASN A 191 -0.20 20.02 2.03
CA ASN A 191 -1.61 19.65 1.94
C ASN A 191 -1.77 18.25 1.34
N PHE A 192 -0.98 17.91 0.31
CA PHE A 192 -0.96 16.59 -0.30
C PHE A 192 -0.42 15.53 0.68
N ILE A 193 0.69 15.82 1.36
CA ILE A 193 1.30 14.93 2.35
C ILE A 193 0.32 14.62 3.49
N LEU A 194 -0.28 15.66 4.07
CA LEU A 194 -1.25 15.51 5.17
C LEU A 194 -2.51 14.79 4.71
N TRP A 195 -3.05 15.15 3.55
CA TRP A 195 -4.21 14.47 2.96
C TRP A 195 -3.93 12.98 2.76
N ARG A 196 -2.83 12.62 2.07
CA ARG A 196 -2.44 11.22 1.82
C ARG A 196 -2.23 10.47 3.13
N PHE A 197 -1.51 11.03 4.11
CA PHE A 197 -1.30 10.33 5.37
C PHE A 197 -2.62 10.09 6.13
N LEU A 198 -3.39 11.16 6.34
CA LEU A 198 -4.57 11.13 7.20
C LEU A 198 -5.75 10.41 6.56
N MET A 199 -5.92 10.45 5.24
CA MET A 199 -7.03 9.76 4.58
C MET A 199 -6.90 8.24 4.67
N PHE A 200 -5.67 7.70 4.61
CA PHE A 200 -5.43 6.26 4.66
C PHE A 200 -5.34 5.74 6.10
N LEU A 201 -5.02 6.58 7.09
CA LEU A 201 -4.82 6.16 8.48
C LEU A 201 -6.04 5.42 9.11
N PRO A 202 -7.30 5.89 8.98
CA PRO A 202 -8.46 5.16 9.50
C PRO A 202 -8.64 3.78 8.87
N PHE A 203 -8.48 3.68 7.55
CA PHE A 203 -8.60 2.42 6.83
C PHE A 203 -7.46 1.46 7.16
N ALA A 204 -6.23 1.96 7.27
CA ALA A 204 -5.07 1.20 7.71
C ALA A 204 -5.27 0.59 9.10
N LEU A 205 -5.81 1.38 10.05
CA LEU A 205 -6.13 0.90 11.39
C LEU A 205 -7.21 -0.19 11.35
N LEU A 206 -8.26 0.02 10.56
CA LEU A 206 -9.35 -0.94 10.40
C LEU A 206 -8.84 -2.28 9.85
N ILE A 207 -7.97 -2.25 8.84
CA ILE A 207 -7.32 -3.46 8.29
C ILE A 207 -6.42 -4.12 9.35
N ALA A 208 -5.63 -3.34 10.10
CA ALA A 208 -4.78 -3.88 11.15
C ALA A 208 -5.60 -4.62 12.23
N LEU A 209 -6.70 -4.02 12.68
CA LEU A 209 -7.62 -4.63 13.64
C LEU A 209 -8.27 -5.90 13.07
N LEU A 210 -8.70 -5.88 11.80
CA LEU A 210 -9.29 -7.04 11.14
C LEU A 210 -8.31 -8.21 11.06
N ILE A 211 -7.10 -7.96 10.56
CA ILE A 211 -6.09 -9.01 10.37
C ILE A 211 -5.56 -9.50 11.72
N ASN A 212 -5.43 -8.63 12.72
CA ASN A 212 -5.09 -9.04 14.09
C ASN A 212 -6.19 -9.91 14.73
N TRP A 213 -7.46 -9.63 14.46
CA TRP A 213 -8.59 -10.45 14.95
C TRP A 213 -8.71 -11.78 14.20
N ARG A 214 -8.58 -11.75 12.87
CA ARG A 214 -8.88 -12.90 12.01
C ARG A 214 -7.93 -12.99 10.81
N PRO A 215 -6.66 -13.41 11.03
CA PRO A 215 -5.63 -13.41 9.98
C PRO A 215 -5.99 -14.20 8.71
N ARG A 216 -6.82 -15.24 8.85
CA ARG A 216 -7.30 -16.08 7.73
C ARG A 216 -8.15 -15.33 6.69
N LEU A 217 -8.58 -14.10 6.98
CA LEU A 217 -9.28 -13.25 6.01
C LEU A 217 -8.34 -12.64 4.96
N LEU A 218 -7.03 -12.71 5.17
CA LEU A 218 -6.03 -12.13 4.28
C LEU A 218 -6.22 -12.47 2.79
N PRO A 219 -6.50 -13.73 2.37
CA PRO A 219 -6.65 -14.04 0.95
C PRO A 219 -7.83 -13.28 0.30
N TYR A 220 -8.93 -13.12 1.04
CA TYR A 220 -10.11 -12.38 0.59
C TYR A 220 -9.83 -10.88 0.51
N ILE A 221 -9.20 -10.34 1.55
CA ILE A 221 -8.82 -8.93 1.62
C ILE A 221 -7.80 -8.59 0.53
N ALA A 222 -6.85 -9.49 0.22
CA ALA A 222 -5.91 -9.31 -0.87
C ALA A 222 -6.62 -9.21 -2.22
N ILE A 223 -7.61 -10.08 -2.49
CA ILE A 223 -8.42 -10.00 -3.73
C ILE A 223 -9.18 -8.69 -3.81
N ILE A 224 -9.87 -8.29 -2.73
CA ILE A 224 -10.61 -7.03 -2.67
C ILE A 224 -9.66 -5.85 -2.90
N HIS A 225 -8.49 -5.88 -2.30
CA HIS A 225 -7.47 -4.84 -2.45
C HIS A 225 -7.00 -4.73 -3.91
N VAL A 226 -6.70 -5.86 -4.57
CA VAL A 226 -6.39 -5.88 -6.01
C VAL A 226 -7.51 -5.23 -6.82
N LEU A 227 -8.77 -5.56 -6.55
CA LEU A 227 -9.91 -4.97 -7.28
C LEU A 227 -10.02 -3.45 -7.05
N MET A 228 -9.78 -2.98 -5.83
CA MET A 228 -9.74 -1.55 -5.50
C MET A 228 -8.62 -0.84 -6.27
N ASP A 229 -7.41 -1.42 -6.29
CA ASP A 229 -6.26 -0.86 -6.98
C ASP A 229 -6.45 -0.86 -8.51
N VAL A 230 -7.09 -1.89 -9.07
CA VAL A 230 -7.48 -1.91 -10.49
C VAL A 230 -8.39 -0.73 -10.81
N SER A 231 -9.38 -0.44 -9.94
CA SER A 231 -10.26 0.71 -10.11
C SER A 231 -9.48 2.02 -10.17
N THR A 232 -8.50 2.22 -9.28
CA THR A 232 -7.62 3.40 -9.30
C THR A 232 -6.74 3.43 -10.56
N ALA A 233 -6.17 2.30 -10.98
CA ALA A 233 -5.32 2.25 -12.18
C ALA A 233 -6.09 2.56 -13.47
N VAL A 234 -7.35 2.14 -13.57
CA VAL A 234 -8.22 2.44 -14.73
C VAL A 234 -8.45 3.95 -14.90
N MET A 235 -8.41 4.74 -13.82
CA MET A 235 -8.51 6.21 -13.91
C MET A 235 -7.37 6.86 -14.73
N LEU A 236 -6.28 6.14 -15.01
CA LEU A 236 -5.19 6.61 -15.85
C LEU A 236 -5.51 6.56 -17.34
N LEU A 237 -6.41 5.66 -17.79
CA LEU A 237 -6.70 5.45 -19.21
C LEU A 237 -7.22 6.71 -19.94
N PRO A 238 -8.17 7.48 -19.39
CA PRO A 238 -8.66 8.69 -20.06
C PRO A 238 -7.61 9.79 -20.23
N LEU A 239 -6.51 9.73 -19.47
CA LEU A 239 -5.41 10.70 -19.51
C LEU A 239 -4.18 10.19 -20.26
N ALA A 240 -4.22 8.96 -20.78
CA ALA A 240 -3.09 8.34 -21.41
C ALA A 240 -2.82 8.92 -22.82
N TYR A 241 -1.55 9.01 -23.20
CA TYR A 241 -1.10 9.56 -24.49
C TYR A 241 -0.23 8.60 -25.30
#